data_AF-A0A7S4ISK7-F1
#
_entry.id   AF-A0A7S4ISK7-F1
#
_cell.length_a   1.000
_cell.length_b   1.000
_cell.length_c   1.000
_cell.angle_alpha   90.00
_cell.angle_beta   90.00
_cell.angle_gamma   90.00
#
_symmetry.space_group_name_H-M   'P 1'
#
loop_
_entity.id
_entity.type
_entity.pdbx_description
1 polymer ?
#
loop_
_entity_poly.entity_id
_entity_poly.type
_entity_poly.pdbx_seq_one_letter_code
_entity_poly.pdbx_strand_id
1 'polypeptide(L)'
;LATCLKEGADQEQYDQMVAGDMKNALEQMVRALFGQETQIRWVEAYFPFTEPSWEMEILFNEKSSQTSQQTEWLEVLGCGIMRKQIMDPVRPNSTAWAFGLGLERLAMILFKIPDIRLFWST
;
A
#
# COMPACT_ATOMS: atom_id res chain seq x y z
N LEU A 1 -3.06 4.40 -14.55
CA LEU A 1 -3.83 5.40 -15.32
C LEU A 1 -3.29 6.76 -14.91
N ALA A 2 -2.57 7.47 -15.78
CA ALA A 2 -2.01 8.79 -15.45
C ALA A 2 -2.91 9.87 -16.04
N THR A 3 -3.43 10.72 -15.16
CA THR A 3 -4.33 11.82 -15.52
C THR A 3 -3.44 13.04 -15.88
N CYS A 4 -3.80 13.82 -16.91
CA CYS A 4 -3.08 15.06 -17.23
C CYS A 4 -3.69 16.24 -16.46
N LEU A 5 -2.84 17.17 -16.02
CA LEU A 5 -3.25 18.41 -15.36
C LEU A 5 -4.10 19.27 -16.31
N LYS A 6 -5.25 19.75 -15.84
CA LYS A 6 -5.98 20.86 -16.48
C LYS A 6 -5.40 22.17 -15.96
N GLU A 7 -5.17 23.12 -16.86
CA GLU A 7 -4.67 24.47 -16.52
C GLU A 7 -5.59 25.14 -15.49
N GLY A 8 -5.04 25.46 -14.30
CA GLY A 8 -5.73 26.24 -13.26
C GLY A 8 -6.05 25.53 -11.94
N ALA A 9 -5.73 24.24 -11.78
CA ALA A 9 -5.82 23.56 -10.48
C ALA A 9 -4.49 23.68 -9.71
N ASP A 10 -4.55 24.04 -8.43
CA ASP A 10 -3.37 24.04 -7.56
C ASP A 10 -2.79 22.61 -7.49
N GLN A 11 -1.47 22.47 -7.75
CA GLN A 11 -0.78 21.17 -7.79
C GLN A 11 -1.06 20.33 -6.54
N GLU A 12 -1.14 20.98 -5.38
CA GLU A 12 -1.44 20.33 -4.10
C GLU A 12 -2.83 19.69 -4.08
N GLN A 13 -3.85 20.36 -4.61
CA GLN A 13 -5.20 19.80 -4.72
C GLN A 13 -5.23 18.58 -5.65
N TYR A 14 -4.44 18.65 -6.73
CA TYR A 14 -4.32 17.54 -7.66
C TYR A 14 -3.64 16.33 -7.02
N ASP A 15 -2.54 16.55 -6.29
CA ASP A 15 -1.82 15.50 -5.59
C ASP A 15 -2.69 14.85 -4.51
N GLN A 16 -3.56 15.63 -3.83
CA GLN A 16 -4.57 15.11 -2.92
C GLN A 16 -5.61 14.22 -3.61
N MET A 17 -6.08 14.62 -4.80
CA MET A 17 -7.02 13.81 -5.58
C MET A 17 -6.38 12.47 -6.01
N VAL A 18 -5.15 12.51 -6.51
CA VAL A 18 -4.40 11.31 -6.91
C VAL A 18 -4.13 10.41 -5.69
N ALA A 19 -3.83 11.00 -4.52
CA ALA A 19 -3.67 10.24 -3.28
C ALA A 19 -4.98 9.60 -2.83
N GLY A 20 -6.12 10.28 -3.00
CA GLY A 20 -7.45 9.70 -2.75
C GLY A 20 -7.75 8.49 -3.63
N ASP A 21 -7.47 8.61 -4.94
CA ASP A 21 -7.63 7.50 -5.89
C ASP A 21 -6.73 6.31 -5.52
N MET A 22 -5.47 6.58 -5.18
CA MET A 22 -4.52 5.57 -4.71
C MET A 22 -5.03 4.86 -3.45
N LYS A 23 -5.44 5.60 -2.42
CA LYS A 23 -5.93 5.04 -1.16
C LYS A 23 -7.15 4.14 -1.40
N ASN A 24 -8.10 4.60 -2.20
CA ASN A 24 -9.28 3.83 -2.55
C ASN A 24 -8.93 2.52 -3.29
N ALA A 25 -8.03 2.58 -4.28
CA ALA A 25 -7.60 1.39 -5.02
C ALA A 25 -6.93 0.35 -4.10
N LEU A 26 -6.06 0.80 -3.20
CA LEU A 26 -5.35 -0.08 -2.26
C LEU A 26 -6.26 -0.66 -1.19
N GLU A 27 -7.21 0.13 -0.66
CA GLU A 27 -8.21 -0.36 0.30
C GLU A 27 -9.08 -1.45 -0.32
N GLN A 28 -9.53 -1.27 -1.57
CA GLN A 28 -10.30 -2.28 -2.29
C GLN A 28 -9.49 -3.57 -2.49
N MET A 29 -8.22 -3.46 -2.88
CA MET A 29 -7.32 -4.60 -3.03
C MET A 29 -7.16 -5.37 -1.71
N VAL A 30 -6.89 -4.67 -0.62
CA VAL A 30 -6.68 -5.31 0.69
C VAL A 30 -7.96 -5.95 1.22
N ARG A 31 -9.12 -5.30 1.06
CA ARG A 31 -10.42 -5.91 1.41
C ARG A 31 -10.75 -7.13 0.56
N ALA A 32 -10.33 -7.16 -0.71
CA ALA A 32 -10.49 -8.34 -1.56
C ALA A 32 -9.62 -9.53 -1.08
N LEU A 33 -8.45 -9.25 -0.49
CA LEU A 33 -7.53 -10.28 0.01
C LEU A 33 -7.87 -10.78 1.41
N PHE A 34 -8.18 -9.87 2.35
CA PHE A 34 -8.34 -10.18 3.78
C PHE A 34 -9.81 -10.18 4.26
N GLY A 35 -10.74 -9.74 3.43
CA GLY A 35 -12.17 -9.67 3.72
C GLY A 35 -12.70 -8.23 3.81
N GLN A 36 -14.01 -8.08 3.59
CA GLN A 36 -14.64 -6.74 3.56
C GLN A 36 -14.62 -6.03 4.92
N GLU A 37 -14.61 -6.78 6.02
CA GLU A 37 -14.59 -6.27 7.40
C GLU A 37 -13.18 -5.93 7.91
N THR A 38 -12.14 -6.05 7.07
CA THR A 38 -10.77 -5.72 7.47
C THR A 38 -10.67 -4.26 7.90
N GLN A 39 -10.16 -4.01 9.11
CA GLN A 39 -9.86 -2.66 9.57
C GLN A 39 -8.51 -2.24 8.99
N ILE A 40 -8.46 -1.06 8.39
CA ILE A 40 -7.30 -0.53 7.70
C ILE A 40 -6.85 0.74 8.42
N ARG A 41 -5.54 0.90 8.59
CA ARG A 41 -4.92 2.10 9.15
C ARG A 41 -3.85 2.59 8.18
N TRP A 42 -3.87 3.90 7.93
CA TRP A 42 -2.85 4.60 7.17
C TRP A 42 -1.84 5.24 8.14
N VAL A 43 -0.56 4.96 7.94
CA VAL A 43 0.53 5.52 8.73
C VAL A 43 1.38 6.38 7.80
N GLU A 44 1.75 7.59 8.23
CA GLU A 44 2.67 8.43 7.46
C GLU A 44 4.07 7.81 7.50
N ALA A 45 4.67 7.69 6.32
CA ALA A 45 5.98 7.07 6.15
C ALA A 45 6.87 7.95 5.27
N TYR A 46 8.14 7.57 5.15
CA TYR A 46 9.07 8.21 4.23
C TYR A 46 9.70 7.16 3.32
N PHE A 47 9.52 7.33 2.01
CA PHE A 47 10.26 6.59 0.99
C PHE A 47 11.00 7.57 0.09
N PRO A 48 12.24 7.26 -0.34
CA PRO A 48 13.03 8.16 -1.17
C PRO A 48 12.43 8.37 -2.56
N PHE A 49 11.49 7.52 -2.99
CA PHE A 49 10.88 7.56 -4.32
C PHE A 49 9.53 8.27 -4.36
N THR A 50 8.89 8.48 -3.20
CA THR A 50 7.53 9.03 -3.10
C THR A 50 7.43 10.17 -2.08
N GLU A 51 6.60 11.16 -2.35
CA GLU A 51 6.26 12.27 -1.47
C GLU A 51 4.93 12.88 -1.90
N PRO A 52 3.90 12.91 -1.03
CA PRO A 52 3.79 12.24 0.28
C PRO A 52 3.78 10.70 0.20
N SER A 53 4.07 10.05 1.33
CA SER A 53 4.22 8.59 1.46
C SER A 53 3.43 8.04 2.66
N TRP A 54 2.93 6.81 2.52
CA TRP A 54 2.16 6.12 3.54
C TRP A 54 2.43 4.62 3.56
N GLU A 55 2.33 4.04 4.74
CA GLU A 55 2.18 2.61 4.94
C GLU A 55 0.71 2.28 5.23
N MET A 56 0.28 1.12 4.75
CA MET A 56 -1.03 0.56 5.06
C MET A 56 -0.85 -0.64 5.98
N GLU A 57 -1.52 -0.57 7.11
CA GLU A 57 -1.60 -1.66 8.08
C GLU A 57 -3.04 -2.17 8.19
N ILE A 58 -3.18 -3.45 8.50
CA ILE A 58 -4.47 -4.08 8.78
C ILE A 58 -4.51 -4.60 10.21
N LEU A 59 -5.69 -4.55 10.83
CA LEU A 59 -5.90 -5.23 12.10
C LEU A 59 -6.03 -6.73 11.84
N PHE A 60 -4.99 -7.48 12.20
CA PHE A 60 -4.96 -8.93 12.04
C PHE A 60 -5.26 -9.61 13.37
N ASN A 61 -6.24 -10.52 13.35
CA ASN A 61 -6.65 -11.30 14.51
C ASN A 61 -6.23 -12.75 14.31
N GLU A 62 -5.09 -13.14 14.88
CA GLU A 62 -4.67 -14.53 14.86
C GLU A 62 -5.52 -15.37 15.82
N LYS A 63 -6.38 -16.23 15.25
CA LYS A 63 -7.07 -17.30 16.01
C LYS A 63 -6.26 -18.60 16.12
N SER A 64 -4.98 -18.59 15.73
CA SER A 64 -4.27 -19.82 15.35
C SER A 64 -3.26 -20.36 16.38
N SER A 65 -2.84 -19.58 17.36
CA SER A 65 -1.82 -20.03 18.32
C SER A 65 -2.46 -20.34 19.67
N GLN A 66 -2.08 -21.47 20.25
CA GLN A 66 -2.47 -21.93 21.61
C GLN A 66 -2.08 -20.93 22.74
N THR A 67 -1.51 -19.79 22.37
CA THR A 67 -1.15 -18.68 23.24
C THR A 67 -1.96 -17.49 22.76
N SER A 68 -3.00 -17.14 23.52
CA SER A 68 -3.78 -15.88 23.56
C SER A 68 -4.03 -15.13 22.24
N GLN A 69 -5.30 -14.85 21.93
CA GLN A 69 -5.71 -13.94 20.85
C GLN A 69 -4.93 -12.62 20.91
N GLN A 70 -3.91 -12.47 20.07
CA GLN A 70 -3.16 -11.24 19.94
C GLN A 70 -3.68 -10.53 18.70
N THR A 71 -4.39 -9.44 18.94
CA THR A 71 -4.80 -8.49 17.91
C THR A 71 -3.66 -7.51 17.70
N GLU A 72 -3.08 -7.50 16.51
CA GLU A 72 -1.98 -6.59 16.17
C GLU A 72 -2.20 -5.91 14.83
N TRP A 73 -1.60 -4.72 14.69
CA TRP A 73 -1.55 -4.00 13.43
C TRP A 73 -0.40 -4.57 12.61
N LEU A 74 -0.75 -5.11 11.45
CA LEU A 74 0.18 -5.76 10.55
C LEU A 74 0.38 -4.90 9.32
N GLU A 75 1.61 -4.48 9.09
CA GLU A 75 2.03 -3.81 7.85
C GLU A 75 1.84 -4.74 6.65
N VAL A 76 1.13 -4.23 5.62
CA VAL A 76 0.77 -4.96 4.40
C VAL A 76 1.52 -4.42 3.18
N LEU A 77 1.60 -3.09 3.06
CA LEU A 77 2.18 -2.42 1.90
C LEU A 77 2.66 -1.00 2.24
N GLY A 78 3.61 -0.51 1.45
CA GLY A 78 4.02 0.89 1.39
C GLY A 78 3.59 1.52 0.07
N CYS A 79 3.24 2.81 0.08
CA CYS A 79 2.78 3.52 -1.11
C CYS A 79 3.03 5.03 -1.02
N GLY A 80 2.83 5.73 -2.13
CA GLY A 80 2.87 7.18 -2.14
C GLY A 80 2.79 7.79 -3.54
N ILE A 81 2.74 9.11 -3.58
CA ILE A 81 2.81 9.88 -4.82
C ILE A 81 4.27 9.93 -5.27
N MET A 82 4.55 9.58 -6.53
CA MET A 82 5.91 9.59 -7.06
C MET A 82 6.50 11.00 -7.07
N ARG A 83 7.75 11.15 -6.62
CA ARG A 83 8.46 12.42 -6.68
C ARG A 83 8.63 12.87 -8.13
N LYS A 84 8.39 14.16 -8.40
CA LYS A 84 8.54 14.76 -9.74
C LYS A 84 9.91 14.51 -10.37
N GLN A 85 10.98 14.55 -9.58
CA GLN A 85 12.34 14.26 -10.03
C GLN A 85 12.51 12.88 -10.70
N ILE A 86 11.67 11.90 -10.32
CA ILE A 86 11.66 10.56 -10.90
C ILE A 86 10.68 10.47 -12.07
N MET A 87 9.55 11.19 -11.98
CA MET A 87 8.49 11.12 -12.99
C MET A 87 8.78 11.97 -14.23
N ASP A 88 9.36 13.17 -14.06
CA ASP A 88 9.55 14.15 -15.14
C ASP A 88 10.37 13.61 -16.33
N PRO A 89 11.44 12.81 -16.13
CA PRO A 89 12.16 12.21 -17.25
C PRO A 89 11.34 11.18 -18.04
N VAL A 90 10.32 10.58 -17.43
CA VAL A 90 9.49 9.52 -18.04
C VAL A 90 8.23 10.11 -18.66
N ARG A 91 7.53 10.98 -17.93
CA ARG A 91 6.31 11.65 -18.38
C ARG A 91 6.19 13.03 -17.71
N PRO A 92 6.63 14.09 -18.40
CA PRO A 92 6.55 15.45 -17.89
C PRO A 92 5.11 15.86 -17.52
N ASN A 93 4.98 16.74 -16.52
CA ASN A 93 3.70 17.34 -16.10
C ASN A 93 2.62 16.31 -15.73
N SER A 94 3.02 15.13 -15.24
CA SER A 94 2.13 14.07 -14.84
C SER A 94 2.40 13.69 -13.38
N THR A 95 1.34 13.46 -12.61
CA THR A 95 1.45 12.86 -11.27
C THR A 95 1.10 11.38 -11.39
N ALA A 96 1.86 10.54 -10.68
CA ALA A 96 1.61 9.11 -10.57
C ALA A 96 1.76 8.68 -9.11
N TRP A 97 1.18 7.54 -8.77
CA TRP A 97 1.38 6.89 -7.47
C TRP A 97 1.99 5.51 -7.68
N ALA A 98 2.72 5.05 -6.68
CA ALA A 98 3.35 3.75 -6.64
C ALA A 98 3.04 3.07 -5.31
N PHE A 99 3.07 1.74 -5.32
CA PHE A 99 2.95 0.92 -4.12
C PHE A 99 3.86 -0.30 -4.22
N GLY A 100 4.23 -0.84 -3.08
CA GLY A 100 5.03 -2.06 -2.95
C GLY A 100 4.42 -2.96 -1.89
N LEU A 101 4.35 -4.26 -2.19
CA LEU A 101 3.89 -5.31 -1.29
C LEU A 101 4.79 -6.54 -1.44
N GLY A 102 5.00 -7.26 -0.35
CA GLY A 102 5.75 -8.51 -0.36
C GLY A 102 4.83 -9.70 -0.58
N LEU A 103 4.87 -10.31 -1.78
CA LEU A 103 3.99 -11.44 -2.11
C LEU A 103 4.22 -12.64 -1.17
N GLU A 104 5.48 -12.93 -0.83
CA GLU A 104 5.85 -13.99 0.09
C GLU A 104 5.27 -13.74 1.48
N ARG A 105 5.35 -12.50 1.96
CA ARG A 105 4.80 -12.11 3.27
C ARG A 105 3.28 -12.26 3.27
N LEU A 106 2.59 -11.76 2.25
CA LEU A 106 1.13 -11.92 2.14
C LEU A 106 0.72 -13.39 2.05
N ALA A 107 1.43 -14.19 1.26
CA ALA A 107 1.17 -15.62 1.14
C ALA A 107 1.38 -16.35 2.48
N MET A 108 2.43 -16.01 3.23
CA MET A 108 2.65 -16.57 4.56
C MET A 108 1.48 -16.29 5.51
N ILE A 109 0.97 -15.06 5.49
CA ILE A 109 -0.15 -14.65 6.36
C ILE A 109 -1.46 -15.34 5.92
N LEU A 110 -1.79 -15.30 4.61
CA LEU A 110 -3.04 -15.83 4.08
C LEU A 110 -3.13 -17.36 4.17
N PHE A 111 -2.01 -18.06 3.94
CA PHE A 111 -1.95 -19.51 3.93
C PHE A 111 -1.33 -20.12 5.20
N LYS A 112 -1.01 -19.29 6.20
CA LYS A 112 -0.38 -19.69 7.47
C LYS A 112 0.91 -20.49 7.26
N ILE A 113 1.73 -20.05 6.32
CA ILE A 113 3.01 -20.71 6.04
C ILE A 113 4.01 -20.25 7.12
N PRO A 114 4.56 -21.17 7.92
CA PRO A 114 5.37 -20.81 9.08
C PRO A 114 6.78 -20.30 8.71
N ASP A 115 7.22 -20.54 7.47
CA ASP A 115 8.59 -20.28 7.06
C ASP A 115 8.69 -19.94 5.57
N ILE A 116 9.35 -18.81 5.27
CA ILE A 116 9.59 -18.33 3.91
C ILE A 116 10.46 -19.28 3.08
N ARG A 117 11.31 -20.10 3.72
CA ARG A 117 12.19 -21.06 3.05
C ARG A 117 11.42 -22.12 2.27
N LEU A 118 10.17 -22.38 2.65
CA LEU A 118 9.30 -23.33 1.97
C LEU A 118 9.00 -22.93 0.51
N PHE A 119 9.12 -21.65 0.15
CA PHE A 119 8.98 -21.22 -1.24
C PHE A 119 10.18 -21.58 -2.13
N TRP A 120 11.33 -21.90 -1.53
CA TRP A 120 12.60 -22.10 -2.24
C TRP A 120 13.16 -23.52 -2.08
N SER A 121 12.56 -24.35 -1.24
CA SER A 121 12.92 -25.77 -1.11
C SER A 121 12.34 -26.55 -2.29
N THR A 122 13.20 -26.84 -3.27
CA THR A 122 12.96 -27.86 -4.31
C THR A 122 13.62 -29.16 -3.90
#